data_AF-A0A7X6CI57-F1
#
_entry.id   AF-A0A7X6CI57-F1
#
_cell.length_a   1.000
_cell.length_b   1.000
_cell.length_c   1.000
_cell.angle_alpha   90.00
_cell.angle_beta   90.00
_cell.angle_gamma   90.00
#
_symmetry.space_group_name_H-M   'P 1'
#
loop_
_entity.id
_entity.type
_entity.pdbx_description
1 polymer ?
#
loop_
_entity_poly.entity_id
_entity_poly.type
_entity_poly.pdbx_seq_one_letter_code
_entity_poly.pdbx_strand_id
1 'polypeptide(L)'
;MRFVKPLTKKGQQHLSQYLINSLPWALANLVVATGFVAQTGWNRVATAEFLPYCQQTAEGIAKKETARRAALKGDKNAQKRYKSILAEQADQLRKCRNQNWLKNQGLWIRLYPCDTQPGVLEEVLESHCRSRLQPDLCRIVLQRAGVATSSR
;
A
#
# COMPACT_ATOMS: atom_id res chain seq x y z
N MET A 1 -10.17 -101.56 -4.34
CA MET A 1 -10.80 -101.12 -3.07
C MET A 1 -10.56 -99.63 -2.91
N ARG A 2 -11.61 -98.86 -2.58
CA ARG A 2 -11.58 -97.40 -2.41
C ARG A 2 -10.72 -97.04 -1.20
N PHE A 3 -9.97 -95.95 -1.29
CA PHE A 3 -9.76 -95.09 -0.12
C PHE A 3 -9.77 -93.63 -0.57
N VAL A 4 -10.85 -92.96 -0.18
CA VAL A 4 -11.06 -91.51 -0.27
C VAL A 4 -10.13 -90.85 0.73
N LYS A 5 -9.33 -89.86 0.29
CA LYS A 5 -8.68 -88.91 1.20
C LYS A 5 -9.32 -87.54 1.02
N PRO A 6 -9.66 -86.84 2.12
CA PRO A 6 -10.37 -85.56 2.08
C PRO A 6 -9.42 -84.42 1.71
N LEU A 7 -9.87 -83.53 0.81
CA LEU A 7 -9.18 -82.27 0.52
C LEU A 7 -9.58 -81.22 1.56
N THR A 8 -8.56 -80.68 2.20
CA THR A 8 -8.59 -79.69 3.29
C THR A 8 -8.93 -78.27 2.81
N LYS A 9 -9.82 -77.59 3.54
CA LYS A 9 -10.17 -76.16 3.44
C LYS A 9 -8.94 -75.26 3.65
N LYS A 10 -8.24 -74.87 2.59
CA LYS A 10 -7.14 -73.88 2.70
C LYS A 10 -7.03 -72.89 1.53
N GLY A 11 -8.13 -72.65 0.83
CA GLY A 11 -8.15 -71.83 -0.40
C GLY A 11 -9.23 -70.76 -0.46
N GLN A 12 -9.74 -70.26 0.68
CA GLN A 12 -10.89 -69.34 0.67
C GLN A 12 -10.77 -68.22 1.72
N GLN A 13 -9.56 -67.73 2.00
CA GLN A 13 -9.36 -66.59 2.91
C GLN A 13 -8.36 -65.53 2.40
N HIS A 14 -7.72 -65.72 1.23
CA HIS A 14 -6.67 -64.81 0.77
C HIS A 14 -7.07 -63.79 -0.31
N LEU A 15 -8.27 -63.88 -0.90
CA LEU A 15 -8.69 -62.98 -1.98
C LEU A 15 -9.52 -61.77 -1.52
N SER A 16 -9.95 -61.71 -0.25
CA SER A 16 -10.72 -60.57 0.29
C SER A 16 -9.85 -59.45 0.87
N GLN A 17 -8.57 -59.72 1.19
CA GLN A 17 -7.71 -58.76 1.89
C GLN A 17 -7.06 -57.71 0.96
N TYR A 18 -6.99 -57.96 -0.34
CA TYR A 18 -6.26 -57.09 -1.28
C TYR A 18 -7.08 -55.92 -1.87
N LEU A 19 -8.41 -55.93 -1.76
CA LEU A 19 -9.25 -54.84 -2.26
C LEU A 19 -9.50 -53.72 -1.24
N ILE A 20 -9.17 -53.92 0.03
CA ILE A 20 -9.44 -52.95 1.11
C ILE A 20 -8.22 -52.04 1.38
N ASN A 21 -7.01 -52.51 1.06
CA ASN A 21 -5.77 -51.81 1.44
C ASN A 21 -5.18 -50.88 0.36
N SER A 22 -5.81 -50.74 -0.81
CA SER A 22 -5.30 -49.87 -1.89
C SER A 22 -6.01 -48.54 -2.08
N LEU A 23 -7.00 -48.21 -1.24
CA LEU A 23 -7.75 -46.97 -1.32
C LEU A 23 -7.28 -45.77 -0.47
N PRO A 24 -6.34 -45.83 0.50
CA PRO A 24 -6.06 -44.65 1.32
C PRO A 24 -4.94 -43.73 0.79
N TRP A 25 -4.19 -44.08 -0.26
CA TRP A 25 -3.06 -43.25 -0.73
C TRP A 25 -3.41 -42.35 -1.93
N ALA A 26 -4.47 -42.69 -2.68
CA ALA A 26 -4.88 -41.90 -3.84
C ALA A 26 -5.62 -40.59 -3.45
N LEU A 27 -6.13 -40.48 -2.22
CA LEU A 27 -6.84 -39.28 -1.74
C LEU A 27 -5.93 -38.29 -0.99
N ALA A 28 -4.75 -38.72 -0.53
CA ALA A 28 -3.84 -37.84 0.22
C ALA A 28 -3.17 -36.75 -0.64
N ASN A 29 -3.08 -36.94 -1.96
CA ASN A 29 -2.44 -35.98 -2.88
C ASN A 29 -3.38 -34.91 -3.44
N LEU A 30 -4.69 -34.97 -3.17
CA LEU A 30 -5.63 -33.97 -3.70
C LEU A 30 -5.78 -32.72 -2.81
N VAL A 31 -5.37 -32.78 -1.54
CA VAL A 31 -5.60 -31.70 -0.57
C VAL A 31 -4.47 -30.66 -0.54
N VAL A 32 -3.26 -31.00 -0.98
CA VAL A 32 -2.12 -30.06 -0.94
C VAL A 32 -2.11 -29.10 -2.14
N ALA A 33 -2.66 -29.50 -3.30
CA ALA A 33 -2.68 -28.66 -4.51
C ALA A 33 -3.70 -27.50 -4.43
N THR A 34 -4.75 -27.61 -3.62
CA THR A 34 -5.79 -26.57 -3.49
C THR A 34 -5.45 -25.48 -2.47
N GLY A 35 -4.46 -25.67 -1.61
CA GLY A 35 -4.08 -24.69 -0.58
C GLY A 35 -3.27 -23.48 -1.10
N PHE A 36 -2.52 -23.63 -2.20
CA PHE A 36 -1.63 -22.58 -2.70
C PHE A 36 -2.33 -21.52 -3.56
N VAL A 37 -3.48 -21.84 -4.18
CA VAL A 37 -4.22 -20.87 -5.01
C VAL A 37 -5.06 -19.90 -4.16
N ALA A 38 -5.36 -20.27 -2.91
CA ALA A 38 -6.17 -19.43 -2.02
C ALA A 38 -5.41 -18.21 -1.43
N GLN A 39 -4.06 -18.20 -1.43
CA GLN A 39 -3.28 -17.12 -0.82
C GLN A 39 -2.90 -15.99 -1.78
N THR A 40 -3.02 -16.18 -3.10
CA THR A 40 -2.60 -15.17 -4.09
C THR A 40 -3.72 -14.20 -4.49
N GLY A 41 -4.96 -14.45 -4.07
CA GLY A 41 -6.13 -13.65 -4.45
C GLY A 41 -6.63 -12.64 -3.40
N TRP A 42 -6.06 -12.62 -2.19
CA TRP A 42 -6.55 -11.80 -1.06
C TRP A 42 -5.60 -10.70 -0.63
N ASN A 43 -4.80 -10.19 -1.55
CA ASN A 43 -4.32 -8.83 -1.37
C ASN A 43 -5.51 -7.90 -1.66
N ARG A 44 -6.30 -7.61 -0.62
CA ARG A 44 -7.20 -6.44 -0.64
C ARG A 44 -6.27 -5.26 -0.90
N VAL A 45 -6.24 -4.77 -2.13
CA VAL A 45 -5.65 -3.47 -2.41
C VAL A 45 -6.43 -2.51 -1.52
N ALA A 46 -5.79 -2.00 -0.47
CA ALA A 46 -6.33 -0.91 0.30
C ALA A 46 -6.39 0.28 -0.65
N THR A 47 -7.51 0.43 -1.36
CA THR A 47 -7.83 1.67 -2.03
C THR A 47 -8.09 2.66 -0.92
N ALA A 48 -7.10 3.49 -0.63
CA ALA A 48 -7.33 4.64 0.22
C ALA A 48 -8.46 5.45 -0.44
N GLU A 49 -9.62 5.52 0.21
CA GLU A 49 -10.71 6.43 -0.16
C GLU A 49 -10.27 7.87 0.13
N PHE A 50 -9.26 8.33 -0.59
CA PHE A 50 -9.08 9.76 -0.76
C PHE A 50 -10.16 10.19 -1.73
N LEU A 51 -11.26 10.73 -1.19
CA LEU A 51 -12.05 11.73 -1.93
C LEU A 51 -11.04 12.67 -2.61
N PRO A 52 -11.26 13.09 -3.88
CA PRO A 52 -10.31 13.90 -4.64
C PRO A 52 -10.06 15.24 -3.93
N TYR A 53 -9.16 15.25 -2.95
CA TYR A 53 -8.96 16.34 -2.03
C TYR A 53 -8.22 17.46 -2.77
N CYS A 54 -8.96 18.52 -3.11
CA CYS A 54 -8.49 19.66 -3.88
C CYS A 54 -7.73 19.29 -5.16
N GLN A 55 -8.05 18.14 -5.76
CA GLN A 55 -7.39 17.68 -6.98
C GLN A 55 -7.86 18.51 -8.18
N GLN A 56 -6.94 18.73 -9.12
CA GLN A 56 -7.24 19.41 -10.38
C GLN A 56 -7.89 18.41 -11.34
N THR A 57 -8.82 18.88 -12.18
CA THR A 57 -9.45 18.01 -13.19
C THR A 57 -8.41 17.54 -14.21
N ALA A 58 -8.61 16.35 -14.77
CA ALA A 58 -7.72 15.81 -15.81
C ALA A 58 -7.59 16.77 -17.01
N GLU A 59 -8.71 17.41 -17.39
CA GLU A 59 -8.73 18.44 -18.43
C GLU A 59 -7.88 19.67 -18.05
N GLY A 60 -8.01 20.17 -16.81
CA GLY A 60 -7.21 21.29 -16.32
C GLY A 60 -5.71 20.98 -16.27
N ILE A 61 -5.34 19.74 -15.96
CA ILE A 61 -3.95 19.26 -16.00
C ILE A 61 -3.45 19.22 -17.44
N ALA A 62 -4.23 18.67 -18.38
CA ALA A 62 -3.87 18.57 -19.79
C ALA A 62 -3.72 19.95 -20.45
N LYS A 63 -4.62 20.89 -20.15
CA LYS A 63 -4.54 22.29 -20.60
C LYS A 63 -3.26 22.97 -20.10
N LYS A 64 -2.94 22.81 -18.82
CA LYS A 64 -1.70 23.35 -18.23
C LYS A 64 -0.45 22.77 -18.88
N GLU A 65 -0.40 21.45 -19.10
CA GLU A 65 0.77 20.80 -19.69
C GLU A 65 0.96 21.18 -21.16
N THR A 66 -0.12 21.28 -21.93
CA THR A 66 -0.07 21.78 -23.32
C THR A 66 0.51 23.19 -23.38
N ALA A 67 0.00 24.10 -22.53
CA ALA A 67 0.52 25.46 -22.45
C ALA A 67 1.99 25.51 -22.00
N ARG A 68 2.39 24.66 -21.04
CA ARG A 68 3.78 24.55 -20.58
C ARG A 68 4.71 24.11 -21.71
N ARG A 69 4.34 23.08 -22.47
CA ARG A 69 5.15 22.58 -23.59
C ARG A 69 5.34 23.63 -24.68
N ALA A 70 4.30 24.36 -25.05
CA ALA A 70 4.41 25.43 -26.03
C ALA A 70 5.24 26.62 -25.49
N ALA A 71 5.09 26.96 -24.21
CA ALA A 71 5.90 27.98 -23.56
C ALA A 71 7.41 27.65 -23.55
N LEU A 72 7.76 26.38 -23.34
CA LEU A 72 9.14 25.89 -23.40
C LEU A 72 9.73 25.94 -24.82
N LYS A 73 8.88 25.92 -25.86
CA LYS A 73 9.29 26.11 -27.27
C LYS A 73 9.44 27.59 -27.66
N GLY A 74 9.27 28.52 -26.72
CA GLY A 74 9.44 29.96 -26.95
C GLY A 74 8.16 30.72 -27.32
N ASP A 75 6.99 30.09 -27.31
CA ASP A 75 5.71 30.78 -27.58
C ASP A 75 5.33 31.71 -26.41
N LYS A 76 5.37 33.03 -26.67
CA LYS A 76 5.03 34.08 -25.69
C LYS A 76 3.56 34.08 -25.28
N ASN A 77 2.65 33.70 -26.16
CA ASN A 77 1.23 33.59 -25.84
C ASN A 77 0.96 32.36 -24.97
N ALA A 78 1.63 31.25 -25.25
CA ALA A 78 1.61 30.07 -24.40
C ALA A 78 2.18 30.36 -23.00
N GLN A 79 3.25 31.15 -22.90
CA GLN A 79 3.78 31.59 -21.60
C GLN A 79 2.75 32.39 -20.79
N LYS A 80 2.06 33.35 -21.42
CA LYS A 80 0.99 34.12 -20.75
C LYS A 80 -0.15 33.21 -20.29
N ARG A 81 -0.62 32.31 -21.16
CA ARG A 81 -1.67 31.33 -20.82
C ARG A 81 -1.26 30.41 -19.68
N TYR A 82 -0.04 29.86 -19.72
CA TYR A 82 0.49 29.01 -18.67
C TYR A 82 0.51 29.73 -17.31
N LYS A 83 1.01 30.98 -17.28
CA LYS A 83 1.02 31.80 -16.05
C LYS A 83 -0.39 32.07 -15.52
N SER A 84 -1.35 32.36 -16.42
CA SER A 84 -2.76 32.56 -16.03
C SER A 84 -3.37 31.30 -15.40
N ILE A 85 -3.16 30.14 -16.03
CA ILE A 85 -3.65 28.85 -15.52
C ILE A 85 -3.03 28.54 -14.16
N LEU A 86 -1.73 28.81 -13.97
CA LEU A 86 -1.08 28.63 -12.66
C LEU A 86 -1.71 29.50 -11.57
N ALA A 87 -1.98 30.78 -11.86
CA ALA A 87 -2.58 31.70 -10.90
C ALA A 87 -3.99 31.25 -10.49
N GLU A 88 -4.82 30.87 -11.46
CA GLU A 88 -6.18 30.38 -11.23
C GLU A 88 -6.18 29.10 -10.40
N GLN A 89 -5.39 28.10 -10.79
CA GLN A 89 -5.32 26.82 -10.07
C GLN A 89 -4.74 26.99 -8.66
N ALA A 90 -3.79 27.91 -8.47
CA ALA A 90 -3.26 28.23 -7.15
C ALA A 90 -4.32 28.85 -6.24
N ASP A 91 -5.14 29.77 -6.76
CA ASP A 91 -6.23 30.38 -6.02
C ASP A 91 -7.32 29.35 -5.65
N GLN A 92 -7.71 28.50 -6.59
CA GLN A 92 -8.63 27.40 -6.35
C GLN A 92 -8.12 26.45 -5.26
N LEU A 93 -6.85 26.06 -5.32
CA LEU A 93 -6.22 25.19 -4.33
C LEU A 93 -6.18 25.85 -2.95
N ARG A 94 -5.83 27.14 -2.88
CA ARG A 94 -5.82 27.91 -1.63
C ARG A 94 -7.22 27.97 -1.01
N LYS A 95 -8.24 28.34 -1.79
CA LYS A 95 -9.64 28.39 -1.34
C LYS A 95 -10.10 27.03 -0.84
N CYS A 96 -9.84 25.97 -1.61
CA CYS A 96 -10.20 24.60 -1.22
C CYS A 96 -9.55 24.18 0.10
N ARG A 97 -8.26 24.45 0.30
CA ARG A 97 -7.55 24.11 1.55
C ARG A 97 -8.00 24.94 2.75
N ASN A 98 -8.38 26.19 2.53
CA ASN A 98 -8.94 27.05 3.59
C ASN A 98 -10.30 26.54 4.08
N GLN A 99 -11.11 25.97 3.18
CA GLN A 99 -12.44 25.45 3.51
C GLN A 99 -12.40 23.99 3.99
N ASN A 100 -11.44 23.20 3.50
CA ASN A 100 -11.33 21.78 3.77
C ASN A 100 -10.00 21.51 4.45
N TRP A 101 -9.98 21.54 5.78
CA TRP A 101 -8.79 21.17 6.54
C TRP A 101 -8.61 19.65 6.55
N LEU A 102 -7.41 19.18 6.19
CA LEU A 102 -7.06 17.76 6.36
C LEU A 102 -7.10 17.41 7.85
N LYS A 103 -7.98 16.48 8.23
CA LYS A 103 -8.03 15.95 9.61
C LYS A 103 -6.73 15.23 10.00
N ASN A 104 -6.10 14.57 9.03
CA ASN A 104 -4.81 13.89 9.19
C ASN A 104 -3.80 14.52 8.25
N GLN A 105 -2.75 15.14 8.79
CA GLN A 105 -1.65 15.70 8.00
C GLN A 105 -0.44 14.77 8.09
N GLY A 106 -0.05 14.20 6.95
CA GLY A 106 1.19 13.46 6.80
C GLY A 106 2.25 14.35 6.14
N LEU A 107 3.43 14.43 6.74
CA LEU A 107 4.58 15.10 6.15
C LEU A 107 5.48 14.06 5.49
N TRP A 108 5.67 14.18 4.18
CA TRP A 108 6.64 13.37 3.44
C TRP A 108 7.95 14.13 3.37
N ILE A 109 8.96 13.66 4.09
CA ILE A 109 10.30 14.25 4.09
C ILE A 109 11.19 13.36 3.25
N ARG A 110 11.83 13.94 2.23
CA ARG A 110 12.89 13.26 1.50
C ARG A 110 14.19 13.44 2.28
N LEU A 111 14.73 12.34 2.79
CA LEU A 111 15.99 12.33 3.53
C LEU A 111 17.13 11.91 2.59
N TYR A 112 18.26 12.61 2.68
CA TYR A 112 19.53 12.18 2.11
C TYR A 112 20.37 11.46 3.17
N PRO A 113 21.42 10.71 2.79
CA PRO A 113 22.22 9.92 3.75
C PRO A 113 22.84 10.74 4.89
N CYS A 114 23.13 12.03 4.66
CA CYS A 114 23.63 12.92 5.71
C CYS A 114 22.54 13.41 6.67
N ASP A 115 21.26 13.36 6.28
CA ASP A 115 20.12 13.84 7.07
C ASP A 115 19.61 12.79 8.07
N THR A 116 20.05 11.53 7.93
CA THR A 116 19.73 10.44 8.86
C THR A 116 20.72 10.36 10.02
N GLN A 117 21.63 11.33 10.15
CA GLN A 117 22.47 11.44 11.34
C GLN A 117 21.57 11.63 12.57
N PRO A 118 21.84 10.92 13.67
CA PRO A 118 21.02 11.04 14.88
C PRO A 118 20.89 12.50 15.33
N GLY A 119 19.66 12.97 15.55
CA GLY A 119 19.37 14.32 16.05
C GLY A 119 19.15 15.38 14.97
N VAL A 120 19.63 15.17 13.73
CA VAL A 120 19.50 16.17 12.65
C VAL A 120 18.04 16.32 12.20
N LEU A 121 17.35 15.19 12.03
CA LEU A 121 15.94 15.20 11.64
C LEU A 121 15.07 15.79 12.76
N GLU A 122 15.36 15.46 14.00
CA GLU A 122 14.66 15.97 15.18
C GLU A 122 14.83 17.48 15.33
N GLU A 123 16.04 18.01 15.11
CA GLU A 123 16.30 19.46 15.13
C GLU A 123 15.55 20.21 14.03
N VAL A 124 15.49 19.64 12.82
CA VAL A 124 14.72 20.22 11.70
C VAL A 124 13.22 20.23 12.02
N LEU A 125 12.69 19.14 12.59
CA LEU A 125 11.29 19.04 12.98
C LEU A 125 10.94 19.99 14.14
N GLU A 126 11.80 20.07 15.15
CA GLU A 126 11.66 20.96 16.31
C GLU A 126 11.71 22.44 15.90
N SER A 127 12.72 22.83 15.11
CA SER A 127 12.87 24.22 14.63
C SER A 127 11.69 24.66 13.76
N HIS A 128 11.20 23.76 12.89
CA HIS A 128 10.02 24.03 12.07
C HIS A 128 8.74 24.15 12.92
N CYS A 129 8.62 23.34 13.96
CA CYS A 129 7.49 23.33 14.87
C CYS A 129 7.46 24.60 15.74
N ARG A 130 8.60 25.02 16.28
CA ARG A 130 8.75 26.22 17.11
C ARG A 130 8.50 27.52 16.34
N SER A 131 8.78 27.55 15.03
CA SER A 131 8.52 28.72 14.19
C SER A 131 7.06 28.89 13.77
N ARG A 132 6.22 27.85 13.90
CA ARG A 132 4.81 27.88 13.45
C ARG A 132 3.77 27.70 14.56
N LEU A 133 4.10 27.04 15.66
CA LEU A 133 3.18 26.79 16.77
C LEU A 133 3.65 27.51 18.04
N GLN A 134 2.71 27.83 18.92
CA GLN A 134 3.04 28.24 20.30
C GLN A 134 3.87 27.14 20.99
N PRO A 135 4.81 27.51 21.88
CA PRO A 135 5.81 26.59 22.44
C PRO A 135 5.19 25.35 23.10
N ASP A 136 4.06 25.48 23.79
CA ASP A 136 3.37 24.36 24.46
C ASP A 136 2.71 23.39 23.49
N LEU A 137 2.16 23.91 22.40
CA LEU A 137 1.56 23.12 21.32
C LEU A 137 2.63 22.32 20.56
N CYS A 138 3.84 22.87 20.44
CA CYS A 138 4.92 22.20 19.76
C CYS A 138 5.37 20.92 20.49
N ARG A 139 5.48 20.98 21.82
CA ARG A 139 5.82 19.82 22.65
C ARG A 139 4.82 18.67 22.49
N ILE A 140 3.52 18.98 22.45
CA ILE A 140 2.45 18.00 22.28
C ILE A 140 2.53 17.34 20.90
N VAL A 141 2.80 18.12 19.84
CA VAL A 141 2.91 17.59 18.46
C VAL A 141 4.11 16.66 18.32
N LEU A 142 5.27 17.03 18.85
CA LEU A 142 6.48 16.21 18.76
C LEU A 142 6.40 14.93 19.60
N GLN A 143 5.78 15.00 20.79
CA GLN A 143 5.54 13.83 21.63
C GLN A 143 4.58 12.84 20.97
N ARG A 144 3.55 13.32 20.26
CA ARG A 144 2.66 12.48 19.44
C ARG A 144 3.35 11.89 18.21
N ALA A 145 4.35 12.59 17.67
CA ALA A 145 5.15 12.12 16.54
C ALA A 145 6.26 11.13 16.96
N GLY A 146 6.42 10.83 18.25
CA GLY A 146 7.47 9.95 18.76
C GLY A 146 8.88 10.53 18.64
N VAL A 147 8.98 11.85 18.42
CA VAL A 147 10.27 12.55 18.31
C VAL A 147 10.81 12.77 19.72
N ALA A 148 12.01 12.24 19.99
CA ALA A 148 12.71 12.49 21.25
C ALA A 148 13.08 13.98 21.33
N THR A 149 12.39 14.72 22.21
CA THR A 149 12.70 16.14 22.42
C THR A 149 13.92 16.24 23.33
N SER A 150 14.98 16.90 22.84
CA SER A 150 16.17 17.18 23.65
C SER A 150 15.85 18.35 24.59
N SER A 151 15.77 18.06 25.89
CA SER A 151 15.70 19.10 26.92
C SER A 151 17.07 19.74 27.06
N ARG A 152 17.29 20.86 26.38
CA ARG A 152 18.44 21.72 26.63
C ARG A 152 17.97 23.13 26.97
#